data_AF-A0AAT9TDF6-F1
#
_entry.id   AF-A0AAT9TDF6-F1
#
_cell.length_a   1.000
_cell.length_b   1.000
_cell.length_c   1.000
_cell.angle_alpha   90.00
_cell.angle_beta   90.00
_cell.angle_gamma   90.00
#
_symmetry.space_group_name_H-M   'P 1'
#
loop_
_entity.id
_entity.type
_entity.pdbx_description
1 polymer ?
#
loop_
_entity_poly.entity_id
_entity_poly.type
_entity_poly.pdbx_seq_one_letter_code
_entity_poly.pdbx_strand_id
1 'polypeptide(L)'
;MAATAASDGGGTTSSRAVLARICVEMEEILTLAGAAGEAAGLEAERILGVLREGGDVTGAQGDLHRLLRRVGVAAGLNGITRGAGVGGLPAVRGHPVAPPVLVCPVGRCSRAVLLDDPPQVPRECRLHAQRLRRLDSPA
;
A
#
# COMPACT_ATOMS: atom_id res chain seq x y z
N MET A 1 -46.11 -2.93 -9.14
CA MET A 1 -44.89 -3.49 -9.75
C MET A 1 -43.80 -2.44 -9.61
N ALA A 2 -42.83 -2.70 -8.74
CA ALA A 2 -41.79 -1.75 -8.36
C ALA A 2 -40.69 -1.71 -9.43
N ALA A 3 -40.40 -0.50 -9.94
CA ALA A 3 -39.28 -0.25 -10.81
C ALA A 3 -38.02 -0.01 -9.96
N THR A 4 -36.97 -0.73 -10.29
CA THR A 4 -35.60 -0.60 -9.79
C THR A 4 -34.94 0.68 -10.30
N ALA A 5 -34.39 1.48 -9.39
CA ALA A 5 -33.36 2.49 -9.62
C ALA A 5 -32.70 2.79 -8.27
N ALA A 6 -31.41 2.99 -8.08
CA ALA A 6 -30.22 2.77 -8.89
C ALA A 6 -29.06 2.76 -7.86
N SER A 7 -28.06 1.90 -8.04
CA SER A 7 -26.82 1.96 -7.28
C SER A 7 -26.00 3.17 -7.73
N ASP A 8 -25.63 4.07 -6.82
CA ASP A 8 -24.31 4.71 -6.85
C ASP A 8 -24.00 5.41 -5.52
N GLY A 9 -22.82 5.15 -4.94
CA GLY A 9 -22.45 5.75 -3.64
C GLY A 9 -21.27 5.11 -2.89
N GLY A 10 -20.57 4.14 -3.49
CA GLY A 10 -19.47 3.43 -2.83
C GLY A 10 -18.09 4.10 -2.89
N GLY A 11 -17.86 5.02 -3.83
CA GLY A 11 -16.52 5.54 -4.14
C GLY A 11 -16.04 6.69 -3.25
N THR A 12 -16.91 7.68 -2.98
CA THR A 12 -16.51 8.93 -2.32
C THR A 12 -16.25 8.76 -0.82
N THR A 13 -17.05 7.92 -0.16
CA THR A 13 -16.89 7.58 1.26
C THR A 13 -15.57 6.82 1.49
N SER A 14 -15.16 6.01 0.52
CA SER A 14 -13.87 5.29 0.57
C SER A 14 -12.69 6.26 0.47
N SER A 15 -12.67 7.18 -0.50
CA SER A 15 -11.55 8.10 -0.68
C SER A 15 -11.34 9.08 0.49
N ARG A 16 -12.42 9.61 1.08
CA ARG A 16 -12.34 10.46 2.28
C ARG A 16 -11.86 9.71 3.52
N ALA A 17 -12.31 8.48 3.73
CA ALA A 17 -11.84 7.66 4.84
C ALA A 17 -10.35 7.31 4.69
N VAL A 18 -9.91 7.04 3.45
CA VAL A 18 -8.49 6.80 3.12
C VAL A 18 -7.67 8.06 3.40
N LEU A 19 -8.11 9.25 2.98
CA LEU A 19 -7.44 10.52 3.28
C LEU A 19 -7.32 10.78 4.78
N ALA A 20 -8.41 10.62 5.53
CA ALA A 20 -8.40 10.79 6.98
C ALA A 20 -7.37 9.85 7.64
N ARG A 21 -7.27 8.61 7.17
CA ARG A 21 -6.26 7.66 7.67
C ARG A 21 -4.84 8.08 7.28
N ILE A 22 -4.61 8.52 6.05
CA ILE A 22 -3.29 9.03 5.61
C ILE A 22 -2.87 10.22 6.48
N CYS A 23 -3.79 11.12 6.82
CA CYS A 23 -3.51 12.25 7.70
C CYS A 23 -3.10 11.81 9.11
N VAL A 24 -3.75 10.77 9.67
CA VAL A 24 -3.39 10.22 10.99
C VAL A 24 -2.02 9.56 10.98
N GLU A 25 -1.67 8.85 9.92
CA GLU A 25 -0.46 8.01 9.83
C GLU A 25 0.70 8.72 9.11
N MET A 26 0.60 10.04 8.94
CA MET A 26 1.49 10.81 8.07
C MET A 26 2.96 10.78 8.52
N GLU A 27 3.21 10.91 9.82
CA GLU A 27 4.57 10.85 10.38
C GLU A 27 5.19 9.46 10.22
N GLU A 28 4.37 8.41 10.36
CA GLU A 28 4.81 7.02 10.17
C GLU A 28 5.15 6.76 8.70
N ILE A 29 4.33 7.24 7.76
CA ILE A 29 4.59 7.15 6.32
C ILE A 29 5.94 7.81 5.98
N LEU A 30 6.19 9.00 6.52
CA LEU A 30 7.45 9.73 6.31
C LEU A 30 8.64 9.00 6.93
N THR A 31 8.47 8.45 8.13
CA THR A 31 9.51 7.69 8.83
C THR A 31 9.89 6.43 8.05
N LEU A 32 8.91 5.67 7.59
CA LEU A 32 9.15 4.45 6.80
C LEU A 32 9.79 4.75 5.45
N ALA A 33 9.31 5.80 4.76
CA ALA A 33 9.91 6.21 3.50
C ALA A 33 11.35 6.70 3.68
N GLY A 34 11.61 7.47 4.74
CA GLY A 34 12.94 7.95 5.09
C GLY A 34 13.90 6.82 5.48
N ALA A 35 13.43 5.82 6.23
CA ALA A 35 14.21 4.63 6.59
C ALA A 35 14.63 3.81 5.35
N ALA A 36 13.81 3.81 4.29
CA ALA A 36 14.16 3.19 3.02
C ALA A 36 15.12 4.03 2.15
N GLY A 37 15.37 5.29 2.51
CA GLY A 37 16.35 6.17 1.88
C GLY A 37 15.84 7.59 1.62
N GLU A 38 16.76 8.55 1.53
CA GLU A 38 16.46 9.98 1.34
C GLU A 38 15.56 10.27 0.13
N ALA A 39 15.81 9.61 -1.00
CA ALA A 39 15.00 9.76 -2.21
C ALA A 39 13.53 9.34 -2.00
N ALA A 40 13.29 8.28 -1.23
CA ALA A 40 11.95 7.82 -0.92
C ALA A 40 11.25 8.75 0.08
N GLY A 41 11.98 9.30 1.05
CA GLY A 41 11.49 10.33 1.97
C GLY A 41 11.01 11.59 1.22
N LEU A 42 11.84 12.13 0.33
CA LEU A 42 11.48 13.30 -0.50
C LEU A 42 10.30 13.03 -1.44
N GLU A 43 10.19 11.80 -1.95
CA GLU A 43 9.03 11.39 -2.76
C GLU A 43 7.75 11.34 -1.90
N ALA A 44 7.82 10.81 -0.68
CA ALA A 44 6.70 10.78 0.25
C ALA A 44 6.21 12.20 0.59
N GLU A 45 7.12 13.11 0.94
CA GLU A 45 6.80 14.51 1.24
C GLU A 45 6.07 15.19 0.09
N ARG A 46 6.55 14.99 -1.14
CA ARG A 46 5.91 15.55 -2.34
C ARG A 46 4.49 15.03 -2.53
N ILE A 47 4.29 13.71 -2.41
CA ILE A 47 2.97 13.09 -2.59
C ILE A 47 2.00 13.58 -1.50
N LEU A 48 2.46 13.66 -0.25
CA LEU A 48 1.67 14.17 0.86
C LEU A 48 1.34 15.67 0.70
N GLY A 49 2.25 16.46 0.11
CA GLY A 49 2.00 17.84 -0.27
C GLY A 49 0.81 17.98 -1.23
N VAL A 50 0.78 17.19 -2.30
CA VAL A 50 -0.34 17.16 -3.26
C VAL A 50 -1.66 16.78 -2.59
N LEU A 51 -1.64 15.82 -1.66
CA LEU A 51 -2.83 15.42 -0.89
C LEU A 51 -3.33 16.54 0.03
N ARG A 52 -2.44 17.31 0.65
CA ARG A 52 -2.79 18.46 1.50
C ARG A 52 -3.38 19.62 0.70
N GLU A 53 -2.83 19.89 -0.48
CA GLU A 53 -3.29 20.96 -1.36
C GLU A 53 -4.64 20.64 -2.03
N GLY A 54 -5.12 19.40 -1.90
CA GLY A 54 -6.40 18.97 -2.48
C GLY A 54 -6.35 18.87 -4.00
N GLY A 55 -5.16 18.61 -4.57
CA GLY A 55 -4.95 18.40 -6.00
C GLY A 55 -5.53 17.07 -6.50
N ASP A 56 -4.83 16.36 -7.38
CA ASP A 56 -5.25 15.03 -7.83
C ASP A 56 -5.12 13.99 -6.70
N VAL A 57 -6.17 13.89 -5.87
CA VAL A 57 -6.25 12.96 -4.74
C VAL A 57 -6.11 11.52 -5.20
N THR A 58 -6.75 11.13 -6.30
CA THR A 58 -6.73 9.75 -6.78
C THR A 58 -5.35 9.36 -7.32
N GLY A 59 -4.72 10.25 -8.09
CA GLY A 59 -3.34 10.08 -8.55
C GLY A 59 -2.36 9.97 -7.38
N ALA A 60 -2.43 10.90 -6.44
CA ALA A 60 -1.54 10.92 -5.27
C ALA A 60 -1.75 9.71 -4.34
N GLN A 61 -2.99 9.22 -4.16
CA GLN A 61 -3.23 7.94 -3.48
C GLN A 61 -2.59 6.77 -4.24
N GLY A 62 -2.71 6.73 -5.57
CA GLY A 62 -2.05 5.73 -6.41
C GLY A 62 -0.53 5.74 -6.26
N ASP A 63 0.08 6.92 -6.22
CA ASP A 63 1.52 7.09 -6.07
C ASP A 63 2.01 6.72 -4.67
N LEU A 64 1.29 7.14 -3.63
CA LEU A 64 1.57 6.74 -2.26
C LEU A 64 1.46 5.22 -2.09
N HIS A 65 0.45 4.59 -2.71
CA HIS A 65 0.32 3.14 -2.71
C HIS A 65 1.55 2.44 -3.33
N ARG A 66 2.06 2.97 -4.45
CA ARG A 66 3.25 2.41 -5.11
C ARG A 66 4.52 2.63 -4.29
N LEU A 67 4.69 3.82 -3.72
CA LEU A 67 5.83 4.16 -2.88
C LEU A 67 5.91 3.20 -1.69
N LEU A 68 4.82 3.06 -0.93
CA LEU A 68 4.73 2.17 0.23
C LEU A 68 5.13 0.72 -0.12
N ARG A 69 4.71 0.22 -1.28
CA ARG A 69 5.09 -1.12 -1.75
C ARG A 69 6.55 -1.25 -2.17
N ARG A 70 7.18 -0.16 -2.63
CA ARG A 70 8.62 -0.16 -2.92
C ARG A 70 9.43 -0.20 -1.63
N VAL A 71 9.00 0.52 -0.60
CA VAL A 71 9.71 0.66 0.69
C VAL A 71 9.39 -0.46 1.70
N GLY A 72 8.63 -1.49 1.30
CA GLY A 72 8.47 -2.69 2.13
C GLY A 72 7.05 -2.98 2.65
N VAL A 73 6.10 -2.08 2.44
CA VAL A 73 4.70 -2.25 2.87
C VAL A 73 3.92 -3.01 1.79
N ALA A 74 3.80 -4.32 1.93
CA ALA A 74 3.26 -5.22 0.92
C ALA A 74 1.88 -4.81 0.35
N ALA A 75 0.95 -4.42 1.23
CA ALA A 75 -0.40 -4.00 0.84
C ALA A 75 -0.48 -2.52 0.41
N GLY A 76 0.63 -1.78 0.45
CA GLY A 76 0.68 -0.35 0.20
C GLY A 76 -0.31 0.41 1.09
N LEU A 77 -1.03 1.37 0.50
CA LEU A 77 -2.09 2.11 1.20
C LEU A 77 -3.16 1.24 1.86
N ASN A 78 -3.46 0.05 1.31
CA ASN A 78 -4.46 -0.83 1.91
C ASN A 78 -4.01 -1.37 3.27
N GLY A 79 -2.69 -1.44 3.48
CA GLY A 79 -2.09 -1.81 4.76
C GLY A 79 -2.28 -0.74 5.84
N ILE A 80 -2.36 0.52 5.43
CA ILE A 80 -2.68 1.66 6.31
C ILE A 80 -4.16 1.62 6.71
N THR A 81 -5.04 1.32 5.76
CA THR A 81 -6.49 1.41 5.96
C THR A 81 -7.13 0.20 6.62
N ARG A 82 -6.47 -0.98 6.58
CA ARG A 82 -6.99 -2.22 7.19
C ARG A 82 -6.35 -2.60 8.54
N GLY A 83 -5.34 -1.85 9.00
CA GLY A 83 -4.62 -2.15 10.24
C GLY A 83 -3.63 -3.32 10.13
N ALA A 84 -3.00 -3.68 11.25
CA ALA A 84 -1.86 -4.61 11.41
C ALA A 84 -2.13 -6.10 11.08
N GLY A 85 -2.84 -6.38 9.98
CA GLY A 85 -2.90 -7.69 9.36
C GLY A 85 -1.72 -7.94 8.43
N VAL A 86 -1.71 -9.12 7.82
CA VAL A 86 -0.72 -9.55 6.81
C VAL A 86 -0.60 -8.48 5.71
N GLY A 87 0.52 -7.74 5.69
CA GLY A 87 0.81 -6.68 4.72
C GLY A 87 0.43 -5.25 5.14
N GLY A 88 0.00 -5.03 6.39
CA GLY A 88 -0.15 -3.72 7.03
C GLY A 88 1.18 -2.96 7.15
N LEU A 89 1.12 -1.67 7.51
CA LEU A 89 2.32 -0.97 8.02
C LEU A 89 2.96 -1.83 9.14
N PRO A 90 4.29 -1.89 9.25
CA PRO A 90 4.94 -2.63 10.33
C PRO A 90 4.40 -2.15 11.68
N ALA A 91 3.88 -3.07 12.49
CA ALA A 91 3.45 -2.74 13.84
C ALA A 91 4.69 -2.46 14.69
N VAL A 92 4.97 -1.19 14.98
CA VAL A 92 6.15 -0.80 15.76
C VAL A 92 5.99 -1.23 17.23
N ARG A 93 7.07 -1.84 17.76
CA ARG A 93 7.31 -2.45 19.09
C ARG A 93 6.23 -3.40 19.63
N GLY A 94 6.44 -4.70 19.35
CA GLY A 94 5.83 -5.82 20.09
C GLY A 94 5.27 -6.95 19.23
N HIS A 95 5.32 -6.84 17.90
CA HIS A 95 4.72 -7.81 17.00
C HIS A 95 5.67 -8.25 15.88
N PRO A 96 5.58 -9.51 15.43
CA PRO A 96 6.59 -10.10 14.55
C PRO A 96 6.66 -9.33 13.23
N VAL A 97 7.89 -9.00 12.84
CA VAL A 97 8.29 -8.53 11.51
C VAL A 97 7.50 -9.35 10.49
N ALA A 98 6.67 -8.69 9.68
CA ALA A 98 5.83 -9.37 8.71
C ALA A 98 6.70 -10.37 7.91
N PRO A 99 6.24 -11.62 7.72
CA PRO A 99 7.02 -12.63 7.01
C PRO A 99 7.43 -12.09 5.64
N PRO A 100 8.62 -12.46 5.13
CA PRO A 100 9.04 -12.01 3.83
C PRO A 100 7.95 -12.34 2.81
N VAL A 101 7.60 -11.35 1.98
CA VAL A 101 6.53 -11.49 0.99
C VAL A 101 7.10 -11.41 -0.42
N LEU A 102 6.39 -12.03 -1.36
CA LEU A 102 6.64 -11.95 -2.78
C LEU A 102 5.61 -11.01 -3.42
N VAL A 103 6.10 -9.98 -4.10
CA VAL A 103 5.29 -8.94 -4.73
C VAL A 103 5.57 -8.81 -6.22
N CYS A 104 4.73 -8.03 -6.90
CA CYS A 104 4.90 -7.72 -8.32
C CYS A 104 6.32 -7.15 -8.59
N PRO A 105 7.05 -7.67 -9.59
CA PRO A 105 8.38 -7.16 -9.93
C PRO A 105 8.36 -5.71 -10.41
N VAL A 106 7.25 -5.28 -11.03
CA VAL A 106 7.05 -3.91 -11.54
C VAL A 106 6.28 -3.02 -10.54
N GLY A 107 5.88 -3.56 -9.38
CA GLY A 107 5.13 -2.80 -8.37
C GLY A 107 3.70 -2.37 -8.76
N ARG A 108 3.16 -2.86 -9.90
CA ARG A 108 1.84 -2.46 -10.42
C ARG A 108 0.66 -3.27 -9.88
N CYS A 109 0.85 -4.56 -9.62
CA CYS A 109 -0.25 -5.44 -9.16
C CYS A 109 -0.33 -5.44 -7.64
N SER A 110 -1.52 -5.34 -7.05
CA SER A 110 -1.74 -5.41 -5.59
C SER A 110 -1.52 -6.79 -4.97
N ARG A 111 -1.32 -7.83 -5.79
CA ARG A 111 -1.06 -9.20 -5.33
C ARG A 111 0.24 -9.26 -4.53
N ALA A 112 0.13 -9.82 -3.33
CA ALA A 112 1.24 -10.26 -2.49
C ALA A 112 1.06 -11.75 -2.17
N VAL A 113 2.15 -12.46 -2.00
CA VAL A 113 2.16 -13.88 -1.62
C VAL A 113 3.13 -14.05 -0.47
N LEU A 114 2.73 -14.72 0.60
CA LEU A 114 3.64 -15.00 1.72
C LEU A 114 4.63 -16.07 1.32
N LEU A 115 5.89 -15.98 1.79
CA LEU A 115 6.84 -17.06 1.55
C LEU A 115 6.32 -18.39 2.11
N ASP A 116 5.62 -18.35 3.24
CA ASP A 116 5.05 -19.52 3.93
C ASP A 116 3.74 -20.03 3.31
N ASP A 117 3.21 -19.36 2.28
CA ASP A 117 2.04 -19.87 1.56
C ASP A 117 2.35 -21.25 0.92
N PRO A 118 1.34 -22.12 0.69
CA PRO A 118 1.56 -23.40 0.05
C PRO A 118 2.26 -23.30 -1.31
N PRO A 119 3.04 -24.32 -1.73
CA PRO A 119 3.80 -24.29 -2.99
C PRO A 119 2.92 -24.18 -4.24
N GLN A 120 1.66 -24.63 -4.17
CA GLN A 120 0.67 -24.43 -5.24
C GLN A 120 0.30 -22.96 -5.49
N VAL A 121 0.64 -22.02 -4.61
CA VAL A 121 0.42 -20.59 -4.86
C VAL A 121 1.46 -20.09 -5.87
N PRO A 122 1.05 -19.59 -7.06
CA PRO A 122 2.00 -19.24 -8.11
C PRO A 122 2.97 -18.13 -7.69
N ARG A 123 4.27 -18.37 -7.84
CA ARG A 123 5.34 -17.43 -7.48
C ARG A 123 5.73 -16.48 -8.62
N GLU A 124 4.83 -16.35 -9.59
CA GLU A 124 4.99 -15.55 -10.80
C GLU A 124 3.85 -14.53 -10.93
N CYS A 125 4.20 -13.36 -11.43
CA CYS A 125 3.27 -12.34 -11.86
C CYS A 125 2.70 -12.71 -13.22
N ARG A 126 1.44 -13.17 -13.28
CA ARG A 126 0.77 -13.55 -14.55
C ARG A 126 0.67 -12.40 -15.56
N LEU A 127 0.60 -11.15 -15.09
CA LEU A 127 0.52 -9.97 -15.95
C LEU A 127 1.84 -9.65 -16.67
N HIS A 128 2.97 -9.98 -16.05
CA HIS A 128 4.30 -9.66 -16.59
C HIS A 128 5.12 -10.91 -16.91
N ALA A 129 4.56 -12.11 -16.72
CA ALA A 129 5.22 -13.41 -16.89
C ALA A 129 6.62 -13.48 -16.24
N GLN A 130 6.78 -12.85 -15.08
CA GLN A 130 8.04 -12.73 -14.36
C GLN A 130 7.90 -13.23 -12.93
N ARG A 131 9.00 -13.74 -12.36
CA ARG A 131 9.04 -14.13 -10.94
C ARG A 131 8.70 -12.94 -10.04
N LEU A 132 7.95 -13.22 -8.99
CA LEU A 132 7.66 -12.23 -7.97
C LEU A 132 8.96 -11.83 -7.26
N ARG A 133 9.10 -10.54 -6.96
CA ARG A 133 10.24 -9.97 -6.25
C ARG A 133 10.04 -10.16 -4.76
N ARG A 134 11.11 -10.52 -4.04
CA ARG A 134 11.09 -10.51 -2.58
C ARG A 134 11.02 -9.08 -2.08
N LEU A 135 10.08 -8.81 -1.19
CA LEU A 135 10.01 -7.57 -0.45
C LEU A 135 10.53 -7.86 0.95
N ASP A 136 11.73 -7.38 1.22
CA ASP A 136 12.29 -7.42 2.56
C ASP A 136 11.63 -6.29 3.38
N SER A 137 11.29 -6.59 4.63
CA SER A 137 10.74 -5.59 5.54
C SER A 137 11.74 -4.44 5.71
N PRO A 138 11.29 -3.18 5.79
CA PRO A 138 12.17 -2.07 6.10
C PRO A 138 12.82 -2.36 7.46
N ALA A 139 14.15 -2.22 7.52
CA ALA A 139 14.96 -2.49 8.71
C ALA A 139 14.71 -1.46 9.82
#